data_AF-A0A7J6SIL8-F1
#
_entry.id   AF-A0A7J6SIL8-F1
#
_cell.length_a   1.000
_cell.length_b   1.000
_cell.length_c   1.000
_cell.angle_alpha   90.00
_cell.angle_beta   90.00
_cell.angle_gamma   90.00
#
_symmetry.space_group_name_H-M   'P 1'
#
loop_
_entity.id
_entity.type
_entity.pdbx_description
1 polymer ?
#
loop_
_entity_poly.entity_id
_entity_poly.type
_entity_poly.pdbx_seq_one_letter_code
_entity_poly.pdbx_strand_id
1 'polypeptide(L)'
;THYDKETPPPKKVMGYRFNILYPDLIDMRKTPQYHQEASPTPGTIILRFSAGPPYEDIAFKISNKEWDYDRRSGFKAVFERGMLQLHFNFKRDRYRR
;
A
#
# COMPACT_ATOMS: atom_id res chain seq x y z
N THR A 1 14.65 -30.32 0.88
CA THR A 1 13.93 -29.10 0.46
C THR A 1 12.46 -29.44 0.45
N HIS A 2 11.56 -28.64 1.03
CA HIS A 2 10.17 -29.06 1.31
C HIS A 2 9.19 -28.81 0.13
N TYR A 3 9.62 -28.12 -0.93
CA TYR A 3 8.78 -27.71 -2.06
C TYR A 3 9.45 -28.04 -3.39
N ASP A 4 8.67 -28.53 -4.34
CA ASP A 4 9.11 -28.90 -5.69
C ASP A 4 8.32 -28.14 -6.78
N LYS A 5 8.61 -28.38 -8.06
CA LYS A 5 7.98 -27.67 -9.19
C LYS A 5 6.47 -27.88 -9.26
N GLU A 6 6.00 -29.07 -8.87
CA GLU A 6 4.57 -29.43 -8.87
C GLU A 6 3.85 -28.94 -7.60
N THR A 7 4.60 -28.73 -6.51
CA THR A 7 4.10 -28.25 -5.21
C THR A 7 4.85 -26.99 -4.78
N PRO A 8 4.64 -25.85 -5.48
CA PRO A 8 5.35 -24.62 -5.18
C PRO A 8 5.00 -24.12 -3.78
N PRO A 9 5.90 -23.33 -3.16
CA PRO A 9 5.64 -22.75 -1.85
C PRO A 9 4.39 -21.85 -1.86
N PRO A 10 3.65 -21.76 -0.74
CA PRO A 10 2.50 -20.89 -0.62
C PRO A 10 2.83 -19.43 -0.95
N LYS A 11 1.91 -18.75 -1.64
CA LYS A 11 2.06 -17.33 -1.94
C LYS A 11 1.94 -16.49 -0.66
N LYS A 12 2.91 -15.61 -0.43
CA LYS A 12 2.90 -14.62 0.65
C LYS A 12 2.66 -13.23 0.06
N VAL A 13 1.89 -12.39 0.75
CA VAL A 13 1.73 -10.98 0.37
C VAL A 13 3.10 -10.29 0.47
N MET A 14 3.56 -9.76 -0.66
CA MET A 14 4.86 -9.08 -0.78
C MET A 14 4.77 -7.56 -0.75
N GLY A 15 3.59 -6.98 -0.95
CA GLY A 15 3.39 -5.55 -1.07
C GLY A 15 2.00 -5.22 -1.61
N TYR A 16 1.72 -3.94 -1.75
CA TYR A 16 0.46 -3.43 -2.29
C TYR A 16 0.70 -2.32 -3.32
N ARG A 17 -0.24 -2.18 -4.25
CA ARG A 17 -0.24 -1.12 -5.26
C ARG A 17 -1.61 -0.50 -5.35
N PHE A 18 -1.78 0.65 -4.72
CA PHE A 18 -2.98 1.45 -4.78
C PHE A 18 -2.88 2.44 -5.93
N ASN A 19 -3.89 2.45 -6.80
CA ASN A 19 -4.11 3.50 -7.80
C ASN A 19 -5.53 4.01 -7.56
N ILE A 20 -5.64 5.18 -6.96
CA ILE A 20 -6.92 5.77 -6.59
C ILE A 20 -7.14 7.00 -7.46
N LEU A 21 -8.27 7.02 -8.16
CA LEU A 21 -8.62 8.07 -9.10
C LEU A 21 -9.48 9.12 -8.38
N TYR A 22 -9.04 10.37 -8.46
CA TYR A 22 -9.71 11.57 -8.00
C TYR A 22 -9.73 12.63 -9.13
N PRO A 23 -10.39 12.36 -10.27
CA PRO A 23 -10.42 13.26 -11.42
C PRO A 23 -11.12 14.60 -11.13
N ASP A 24 -12.10 14.63 -10.22
CA ASP A 24 -12.99 15.77 -9.96
C ASP A 24 -12.66 16.51 -8.66
N LEU A 25 -11.39 16.48 -8.23
CA LEU A 25 -10.94 17.25 -7.05
C LEU A 25 -11.17 18.74 -7.28
N ILE A 26 -11.93 19.38 -6.38
CA ILE A 26 -12.23 20.81 -6.45
C ILE A 26 -10.93 21.63 -6.35
N ASP A 27 -10.04 21.24 -5.44
CA ASP A 27 -8.74 21.88 -5.26
C ASP A 27 -7.60 20.92 -5.62
N MET A 28 -7.15 20.99 -6.86
CA MET A 28 -6.05 20.15 -7.36
C MET A 28 -4.70 20.45 -6.68
N ARG A 29 -4.58 21.55 -5.92
CA ARG A 29 -3.35 21.84 -5.14
C ARG A 29 -3.29 21.04 -3.85
N LYS A 30 -4.45 20.61 -3.33
CA LYS A 30 -4.52 19.75 -2.15
C LYS A 30 -4.36 18.29 -2.57
N THR A 31 -3.21 17.73 -2.22
CA THR A 31 -2.93 16.33 -2.52
C THR A 31 -3.65 15.42 -1.53
N PRO A 32 -4.34 14.36 -2.00
CA PRO A 32 -4.87 13.34 -1.13
C PRO A 32 -3.79 12.75 -0.22
N GLN A 33 -4.13 12.53 1.04
CA GLN A 33 -3.24 12.02 2.07
C GLN A 33 -3.61 10.58 2.43
N TYR A 34 -2.66 9.85 2.98
CA TYR A 34 -2.93 8.53 3.55
C TYR A 34 -2.50 8.46 5.02
N HIS A 35 -3.24 7.69 5.80
CA HIS A 35 -3.02 7.51 7.23
C HIS A 35 -3.08 6.03 7.58
N GLN A 36 -2.18 5.61 8.47
CA GLN A 36 -2.17 4.26 9.01
C GLN A 36 -2.83 4.27 10.39
N GLU A 37 -3.85 3.44 10.57
CA GLU A 37 -4.63 3.32 11.78
C GLU A 37 -4.56 1.89 12.32
N ALA A 38 -4.73 1.76 13.64
CA ALA A 38 -4.79 0.45 14.27
C ALA A 38 -6.01 -0.34 13.78
N SER A 39 -5.80 -1.59 13.38
CA SER A 39 -6.90 -2.51 13.09
C SER A 39 -7.27 -3.32 14.33
N PRO A 40 -8.55 -3.67 14.55
CA PRO A 40 -8.93 -4.60 15.61
C PRO A 40 -8.39 -6.02 15.36
N THR A 41 -8.00 -6.35 14.12
CA THR A 41 -7.46 -7.66 13.77
C THR A 41 -5.92 -7.65 13.93
N PRO A 42 -5.34 -8.52 14.77
CA PRO A 42 -3.89 -8.62 14.93
C PRO A 42 -3.17 -8.88 13.60
N GLY A 43 -1.99 -8.28 13.43
CA GLY A 43 -1.19 -8.42 12.21
C GLY A 43 -1.71 -7.65 10.99
N THR A 44 -2.72 -6.79 11.17
CA THR A 44 -3.23 -5.90 10.12
C THR A 44 -3.32 -4.45 10.60
N ILE A 45 -3.30 -3.51 9.66
CA ILE A 45 -3.59 -2.09 9.87
C ILE A 45 -4.67 -1.63 8.90
N ILE A 46 -5.30 -0.51 9.20
CA ILE A 46 -6.22 0.17 8.30
C ILE A 46 -5.44 1.30 7.63
N LEU A 47 -5.36 1.28 6.30
CA LEU A 47 -4.77 2.33 5.49
C LEU A 47 -5.91 3.18 4.92
N ARG A 48 -6.10 4.38 5.50
CA ARG A 48 -7.11 5.35 5.09
C ARG A 48 -6.53 6.33 4.09
N PHE A 49 -7.29 6.70 3.07
CA PHE A 49 -6.99 7.71 2.07
C PHE A 49 -8.05 8.81 2.15
N SER A 50 -7.59 10.05 2.30
CA SER A 50 -8.43 11.24 2.45
C SER A 50 -8.07 12.25 1.37
N ALA A 51 -8.99 12.51 0.45
CA ALA A 51 -8.80 13.47 -0.64
C ALA A 51 -9.44 14.84 -0.35
N GLY A 52 -10.47 14.87 0.49
CA GLY A 52 -11.32 16.05 0.69
C GLY A 52 -12.44 16.15 -0.37
N PRO A 53 -13.30 17.19 -0.28
CA PRO A 53 -14.46 17.34 -1.16
C PRO A 53 -14.08 17.32 -2.65
N PRO A 54 -14.84 16.63 -3.52
CA PRO A 54 -16.14 15.99 -3.28
C PRO A 54 -16.07 14.53 -2.79
N TYR A 55 -14.86 14.00 -2.56
CA TYR A 55 -14.67 12.58 -2.27
C TYR A 55 -14.71 12.30 -0.77
N GLU A 56 -15.30 11.16 -0.41
CA GLU A 56 -15.25 10.60 0.93
C GLU A 56 -13.95 9.83 1.15
N ASP A 57 -13.58 9.69 2.42
CA ASP A 57 -12.43 8.90 2.84
C ASP A 57 -12.66 7.42 2.57
N ILE A 58 -11.66 6.75 1.99
CA ILE A 58 -11.69 5.31 1.74
C ILE A 58 -10.61 4.62 2.55
N ALA A 59 -10.86 3.39 3.00
CA ALA A 59 -9.90 2.66 3.82
C ALA A 59 -9.76 1.21 3.42
N PHE A 60 -8.54 0.69 3.51
CA PHE A 60 -8.20 -0.69 3.17
C PHE A 60 -7.54 -1.38 4.37
N LYS A 61 -7.97 -2.60 4.68
CA LYS A 61 -7.28 -3.44 5.66
C LYS A 61 -6.10 -4.12 4.98
N ILE A 62 -4.87 -3.90 5.48
CA ILE A 62 -3.64 -4.46 4.92
C ILE A 62 -2.79 -5.14 5.99
N SER A 63 -1.87 -6.02 5.60
CA SER A 63 -0.92 -6.63 6.54
C SER A 63 -0.03 -5.58 7.21
N ASN A 64 0.12 -5.68 8.53
CA ASN A 64 1.03 -4.84 9.31
C ASN A 64 2.46 -5.37 9.20
N LYS A 65 3.19 -4.91 8.20
CA LYS A 65 4.62 -5.21 8.00
C LYS A 65 5.34 -3.94 7.58
N GLU A 66 6.64 -3.90 7.84
CA GLU A 66 7.48 -2.76 7.49
C GLU A 66 7.58 -2.59 5.97
N TRP A 67 7.36 -1.35 5.51
CA TRP A 67 7.43 -1.01 4.09
C TRP A 67 8.88 -0.76 3.69
N ASP A 68 9.23 -1.16 2.48
CA ASP A 68 10.46 -0.77 1.82
C ASP A 68 10.23 0.55 1.08
N TYR A 69 10.86 1.62 1.59
CA TYR A 69 10.75 2.97 1.05
C TYR A 69 11.76 3.25 -0.08
N ASP A 70 12.59 2.26 -0.46
CA ASP A 70 13.53 2.44 -1.57
C ASP A 70 12.78 2.53 -2.91
N ARG A 71 13.03 3.61 -3.64
CA ARG A 71 12.50 3.83 -5.00
C ARG A 71 12.97 2.74 -5.97
N ARG A 72 14.19 2.19 -5.78
CA ARG A 72 14.71 1.08 -6.60
C ARG A 72 13.94 -0.22 -6.36
N SER A 73 13.44 -0.41 -5.15
CA SER A 73 12.56 -1.52 -4.78
C SER A 73 11.12 -1.32 -5.25
N GLY A 74 10.80 -0.20 -5.92
CA GLY A 74 9.48 0.08 -6.47
C GLY A 74 8.55 0.89 -5.55
N PHE A 75 9.10 1.55 -4.52
CA PHE A 75 8.33 2.51 -3.73
C PHE A 75 7.88 3.70 -4.59
N LYS A 76 6.59 4.02 -4.57
CA LYS A 76 5.99 5.17 -5.24
C LYS A 76 4.90 5.76 -4.36
N ALA A 77 4.96 7.06 -4.11
CA ALA A 77 3.92 7.81 -3.41
C ALA A 77 3.78 9.17 -4.13
N VAL A 78 2.94 9.21 -5.16
CA VAL A 78 2.81 10.37 -6.06
C VAL A 78 1.34 10.60 -6.39
N PHE A 79 0.91 11.86 -6.41
CA PHE A 79 -0.37 12.27 -6.95
C PHE A 79 -0.13 13.06 -8.24
N GLU A 80 -0.59 12.54 -9.38
CA GLU A 80 -0.43 13.18 -10.69
C GLU A 80 -1.68 12.95 -11.55
N ARG A 81 -2.13 14.00 -12.27
CA ARG A 81 -3.27 13.93 -13.21
C ARG A 81 -4.54 13.33 -12.59
N GLY A 82 -4.85 13.72 -11.35
CA GLY A 82 -6.03 13.20 -10.65
C GLY A 82 -5.90 11.74 -10.22
N MET A 83 -4.69 11.17 -10.14
CA MET A 83 -4.48 9.80 -9.67
C MET A 83 -3.44 9.77 -8.55
N LEU A 84 -3.83 9.23 -7.40
CA LEU A 84 -2.92 8.88 -6.31
C LEU A 84 -2.36 7.49 -6.53
N GLN A 85 -1.04 7.40 -6.63
CA GLN A 85 -0.30 6.15 -6.73
C GLN A 85 0.51 5.93 -5.46
N LEU A 86 0.08 4.95 -4.66
CA LEU A 86 0.82 4.47 -3.49
C LEU A 86 1.20 3.00 -3.71
N HIS A 87 2.44 2.78 -4.10
CA HIS A 87 3.01 1.45 -4.34
C HIS A 87 4.14 1.22 -3.36
N PHE A 88 4.13 0.08 -2.70
CA PHE A 88 5.21 -0.31 -1.81
C PHE A 88 5.31 -1.82 -1.74
N ASN A 89 6.52 -2.29 -1.50
CA ASN A 89 6.80 -3.67 -1.13
C ASN A 89 7.10 -3.72 0.37
N PHE A 90 6.92 -4.88 0.96
CA PHE A 90 7.39 -5.15 2.31
C PHE A 90 8.89 -5.42 2.30
N LYS A 91 9.57 -5.03 3.38
CA LYS A 91 10.97 -5.40 3.56
C LYS A 91 11.12 -6.92 3.54
N ARG A 92 12.17 -7.38 2.87
CA ARG A 92 12.48 -8.81 2.78
C ARG A 92 13.12 -9.28 4.08
N ASP A 93 12.51 -10.27 4.71
CA ASP A 93 13.12 -11.03 5.80
C ASP A 93 14.36 -11.77 5.25
N ARG A 94 15.56 -11.25 5.49
CA ARG A 94 16.82 -11.95 5.16
C ARG A 94 17.24 -12.78 6.36
N TYR A 95 17.10 -14.09 6.26
CA TYR A 95 17.70 -14.99 7.23
C TYR A 95 19.22 -14.98 7.07
N ARG A 96 19.96 -14.63 8.13
CA ARG A 96 21.40 -14.86 8.23
C ARG A 96 21.60 -16.15 9.03
N ARG A 97 22.32 -17.10 8.43
CA ARG A 97 22.73 -18.36 9.07
C ARG A 97 23.90 -18.12 10.00
#